data_AF-I6AV18-F1
#
_entry.id   AF-I6AV18-F1
#
_cell.length_a   1.000
_cell.length_b   1.000
_cell.length_c   1.000
_cell.angle_alpha   90.00
_cell.angle_beta   90.00
_cell.angle_gamma   90.00
#
_symmetry.space_group_name_H-M   'P 1'
#
loop_
_entity.id
_entity.type
_entity.pdbx_description
1 polymer ?
#
loop_
_entity_poly.entity_id
_entity_poly.type
_entity_poly.pdbx_seq_one_letter_code
_entity_poly.pdbx_strand_id
1 'polypeptide(L)'
;MTRITILFLFLITAIDATADTVAIRPAVQFSDDVIAQALAQPAPVWRYRYQKRYREIDQTCALHTLALAAYAAQPASADKTGEAVAARLRTILAGGTEPECQGGLGGWTHGPFAWTLALARHTPAVWNQLSDDEHARADLLMQALAVAANFNVDDDNNYRCMIDGDINTAKTFNPNHVEGYVAAAMAAGWYFESASDRAADRLDMFFQTFDFDSFLEKLRAANFTNIIAAWTHTSETRRVLMDGGPFFPDNPKAGSGRGVRGNPFTYGKHRASESWAIYARLARRMFAHEVKSSLPVSGRDGEFTRILGTDTEGRPLVSPWDGQRGMCYEFLTSQGEKRGSKFRSCARYVWEGWTIDMATAVTLYARGLWPVPGNDDGLSSAVTVGSEDLLFKLKHGYRGFAHGAFNEVDWKMVKGWPWVSAWWADVLAPAIGGDLRHVSREK
;
A
#
# COMPACT_ATOMS: atom_id res chain seq x y z
N MET A 1 -54.88 50.03 -27.49
CA MET A 1 -53.42 50.19 -27.65
C MET A 1 -52.77 49.42 -26.52
N THR A 2 -52.23 48.25 -26.88
CA THR A 2 -52.00 47.11 -25.99
C THR A 2 -50.52 47.08 -25.60
N ARG A 3 -50.24 47.00 -24.30
CA ARG A 3 -48.88 46.95 -23.74
C ARG A 3 -48.17 45.67 -24.19
N ILE A 4 -47.01 45.82 -24.84
CA ILE A 4 -46.08 44.74 -25.16
C ILE A 4 -45.10 44.62 -24.00
N THR A 5 -45.16 43.49 -23.29
CA THR A 5 -44.17 43.07 -22.30
C THR A 5 -42.96 42.50 -23.05
N ILE A 6 -41.81 43.17 -22.96
CA ILE A 6 -40.53 42.63 -23.43
C ILE A 6 -39.97 41.73 -22.33
N LEU A 7 -39.99 40.42 -22.57
CA LEU A 7 -39.30 39.43 -21.76
C LEU A 7 -37.88 39.27 -22.33
N PHE A 8 -36.87 39.67 -21.57
CA PHE A 8 -35.47 39.39 -21.89
C PHE A 8 -35.23 37.88 -21.74
N LEU A 9 -35.07 37.17 -22.87
CA LEU A 9 -34.58 35.80 -22.90
C LEU A 9 -33.04 35.86 -22.81
N PHE A 10 -32.48 35.60 -21.63
CA PHE A 10 -31.08 35.24 -21.49
C PHE A 10 -30.88 33.84 -22.06
N LEU A 11 -30.38 33.77 -23.29
CA LEU A 11 -29.88 32.55 -23.90
C LEU A 11 -28.49 32.25 -23.28
N ILE A 12 -28.47 31.69 -22.08
CA ILE A 12 -27.27 30.98 -21.60
C ILE A 12 -27.30 29.64 -22.32
N THR A 13 -26.49 29.50 -23.36
CA THR A 13 -26.08 28.20 -23.87
C THR A 13 -25.37 27.48 -22.74
N ALA A 14 -26.09 26.62 -22.03
CA ALA A 14 -25.50 25.58 -21.20
C ALA A 14 -24.69 24.70 -22.15
N ILE A 15 -23.37 24.91 -22.16
CA ILE A 15 -22.44 23.92 -22.67
C ILE A 15 -22.62 22.73 -21.73
N ASP A 16 -23.21 21.69 -22.30
CA ASP A 16 -23.36 20.38 -21.70
C ASP A 16 -21.97 19.87 -21.30
N ALA A 17 -21.63 19.98 -20.02
CA ALA A 17 -20.38 19.49 -19.44
C ALA A 17 -20.45 17.97 -19.19
N THR A 18 -21.08 17.23 -20.10
CA THR A 18 -21.11 15.76 -20.16
C THR A 18 -20.17 15.21 -21.22
N ALA A 19 -19.19 16.02 -21.65
CA ALA A 19 -17.99 15.44 -22.24
C ALA A 19 -17.23 14.74 -21.11
N ASP A 20 -17.32 13.40 -21.11
CA ASP A 20 -16.29 12.52 -20.59
C ASP A 20 -14.93 13.05 -21.07
N THR A 21 -14.32 13.93 -20.29
CA THR A 21 -12.88 14.09 -20.35
C THR A 21 -12.35 12.76 -19.90
N VAL A 22 -12.05 11.89 -20.87
CA VAL A 22 -11.13 10.79 -20.69
C VAL A 22 -9.90 11.45 -20.08
N ALA A 23 -9.80 11.42 -18.75
CA ALA A 23 -8.62 11.89 -18.06
C ALA A 23 -7.48 11.13 -18.73
N ILE A 24 -6.57 11.87 -19.38
CA ILE A 24 -5.43 11.27 -20.06
C ILE A 24 -4.71 10.49 -18.96
N ARG A 25 -4.84 9.16 -19.00
CA ARG A 25 -4.23 8.30 -18.00
C ARG A 25 -2.73 8.50 -18.11
N PRO A 26 -2.01 8.71 -17.00
CA PRO A 26 -0.57 8.85 -17.07
C PRO A 26 0.06 7.59 -17.68
N ALA A 27 1.12 7.77 -18.46
CA ALA A 27 1.80 6.65 -19.09
C ALA A 27 2.45 5.78 -18.00
N VAL A 28 1.97 4.55 -17.86
CA VAL A 28 2.60 3.52 -17.02
C VAL A 28 3.14 2.48 -17.99
N GLN A 29 4.46 2.39 -18.08
CA GLN A 29 5.14 1.46 -18.97
C GLN A 29 6.27 0.79 -18.19
N PHE A 30 6.34 -0.53 -18.27
CA PHE A 30 7.44 -1.32 -17.74
C PHE A 30 8.27 -1.86 -18.91
N SER A 31 9.55 -2.14 -18.66
CA SER A 31 10.37 -2.85 -19.64
C SER A 31 9.84 -4.27 -19.92
N ASP A 32 10.08 -4.77 -21.13
CA ASP A 32 9.69 -6.12 -21.56
C ASP A 32 10.26 -7.21 -20.62
N ASP A 33 11.48 -7.01 -20.13
CA ASP A 33 12.14 -7.94 -19.18
C ASP A 33 11.41 -7.99 -17.84
N VAL A 34 10.92 -6.85 -17.33
CA VAL A 34 10.14 -6.79 -16.08
C VAL A 34 8.80 -7.51 -16.27
N ILE A 35 8.12 -7.28 -17.41
CA ILE A 35 6.86 -7.96 -17.73
C ILE A 35 7.09 -9.47 -17.90
N ALA A 36 8.12 -9.90 -18.61
CA ALA A 36 8.45 -11.30 -18.81
C ALA A 36 8.72 -12.01 -17.47
N GLN A 37 9.51 -11.39 -16.59
CA GLN A 37 9.77 -11.92 -15.24
C GLN A 37 8.49 -11.98 -14.40
N ALA A 38 7.63 -10.97 -14.49
CA ALA A 38 6.35 -10.94 -13.78
C ALA A 38 5.40 -12.03 -14.29
N LEU A 39 5.33 -12.28 -15.59
CA LEU A 39 4.54 -13.34 -16.23
C LEU A 39 5.00 -14.74 -15.82
N ALA A 40 6.31 -14.93 -15.58
CA ALA A 40 6.88 -16.21 -15.16
C ALA A 40 6.54 -16.61 -13.71
N GLN A 41 6.03 -15.68 -12.88
CA GLN A 41 5.65 -15.99 -11.49
C GLN A 41 4.33 -16.78 -11.41
N PRO A 42 4.18 -17.66 -10.41
CA PRO A 42 2.88 -18.26 -10.09
C PRO A 42 1.96 -17.24 -9.39
N ALA A 43 0.71 -17.65 -9.13
CA ALA A 43 -0.17 -16.91 -8.23
C ALA A 43 0.44 -16.87 -6.81
N PRO A 44 0.39 -15.72 -6.11
CA PRO A 44 0.85 -15.65 -4.72
C PRO A 44 -0.01 -16.51 -3.79
N VAL A 45 0.65 -17.13 -2.81
CA VAL A 45 0.03 -17.93 -1.77
C VAL A 45 0.23 -17.30 -0.39
N TRP A 46 -0.86 -17.23 0.37
CA TRP A 46 -0.86 -16.92 1.79
C TRP A 46 -1.19 -18.18 2.59
N ARG A 47 -0.57 -18.31 3.76
CA ARG A 47 -0.95 -19.35 4.73
C ARG A 47 -0.98 -18.77 6.13
N TYR A 48 -2.14 -18.82 6.75
CA TYR A 48 -2.28 -18.44 8.14
C TYR A 48 -1.68 -19.51 9.06
N ARG A 49 -0.84 -19.07 9.99
CA ARG A 49 -0.46 -19.79 11.20
C ARG A 49 -0.23 -18.75 12.29
N TYR A 50 -0.84 -18.93 13.46
CA TYR A 50 -0.67 -18.00 14.57
C TYR A 50 0.82 -17.68 14.83
N GLN A 51 1.15 -16.38 14.91
CA GLN A 51 2.51 -15.83 15.07
C GLN A 51 3.54 -16.19 13.99
N LYS A 52 3.15 -16.88 12.91
CA LYS A 52 4.01 -17.19 11.77
C LYS A 52 3.45 -16.55 10.51
N ARG A 53 4.34 -16.01 9.67
CA ARG A 53 3.96 -15.31 8.44
C ARG A 53 4.47 -16.10 7.26
N TYR A 54 3.54 -16.59 6.44
CA TYR A 54 3.84 -17.27 5.18
C TYR A 54 3.15 -16.50 4.07
N ARG A 55 3.91 -15.64 3.39
CA ARG A 55 3.42 -14.76 2.35
C ARG A 55 4.47 -14.61 1.26
N GLU A 56 4.02 -14.67 0.03
CA GLU A 56 4.85 -14.65 -1.15
C GLU A 56 4.96 -13.22 -1.71
N ILE A 57 5.90 -12.44 -1.14
CA ILE A 57 6.12 -11.02 -1.49
C ILE A 57 6.45 -10.87 -2.98
N ASP A 58 7.36 -11.70 -3.49
CA ASP A 58 7.80 -11.64 -4.89
C ASP A 58 6.61 -11.82 -5.86
N GLN A 59 5.82 -12.87 -5.65
CA GLN A 59 4.64 -13.19 -6.44
C GLN A 59 3.55 -12.12 -6.33
N THR A 60 3.40 -11.52 -5.14
CA THR A 60 2.44 -10.43 -4.90
C THR A 60 2.84 -9.18 -5.70
N CYS A 61 4.11 -8.77 -5.62
CA CYS A 61 4.63 -7.64 -6.38
C CYS A 61 4.54 -7.89 -7.89
N ALA A 62 4.88 -9.10 -8.35
CA ALA A 62 4.74 -9.48 -9.76
C ALA A 62 3.30 -9.36 -10.25
N LEU A 63 2.33 -9.87 -9.48
CA LEU A 63 0.91 -9.76 -9.80
C LEU A 63 0.45 -8.30 -9.85
N HIS A 64 0.91 -7.45 -8.92
CA HIS A 64 0.60 -6.02 -8.92
C HIS A 64 1.17 -5.29 -10.15
N THR A 65 2.40 -5.59 -10.56
CA THR A 65 3.00 -5.07 -11.79
C THR A 65 2.17 -5.41 -13.03
N LEU A 66 1.72 -6.67 -13.16
CA LEU A 66 0.87 -7.07 -14.28
C LEU A 66 -0.48 -6.35 -14.27
N ALA A 67 -1.07 -6.14 -13.08
CA ALA A 67 -2.32 -5.40 -12.95
C ALA A 67 -2.19 -3.92 -13.33
N LEU A 68 -1.07 -3.27 -12.96
CA LEU A 68 -0.76 -1.91 -13.40
C LEU A 68 -0.59 -1.82 -14.91
N ALA A 69 0.16 -2.74 -15.50
CA ALA A 69 0.37 -2.80 -16.95
C ALA A 69 -0.96 -2.99 -17.71
N ALA A 70 -1.79 -3.95 -17.27
CA ALA A 70 -3.09 -4.21 -17.86
C ALA A 70 -4.05 -3.00 -17.70
N TYR A 71 -4.01 -2.32 -16.56
CA TYR A 71 -4.81 -1.13 -16.31
C TYR A 71 -4.41 0.05 -17.22
N ALA A 72 -3.12 0.24 -17.42
CA ALA A 72 -2.57 1.33 -18.23
C ALA A 72 -2.78 1.15 -19.74
N ALA A 73 -2.83 -0.09 -20.22
CA ALA A 73 -3.02 -0.41 -21.64
C ALA A 73 -4.46 -0.20 -22.15
N GLN A 74 -5.40 0.26 -21.32
CA GLN A 74 -6.80 0.42 -21.73
C GLN A 74 -7.04 1.60 -22.70
N PRO A 75 -7.93 1.47 -23.72
CA PRO A 75 -8.67 0.27 -24.09
C PRO A 75 -7.85 -0.62 -25.04
N ALA A 76 -7.25 -1.71 -24.53
CA ALA A 76 -6.67 -2.76 -25.34
C ALA A 76 -7.26 -4.11 -24.92
N SER A 77 -7.85 -4.82 -25.89
CA SER A 77 -8.28 -6.20 -25.76
C SER A 77 -7.13 -7.12 -26.14
N ALA A 78 -6.78 -8.07 -25.27
CA ALA A 78 -5.82 -9.17 -25.51
C ALA A 78 -4.32 -8.86 -25.35
N ASP A 79 -3.91 -8.31 -24.21
CA ASP A 79 -2.52 -8.46 -23.75
C ASP A 79 -2.40 -9.57 -22.69
N LYS A 80 -1.30 -10.34 -22.73
CA LYS A 80 -0.99 -11.48 -21.84
C LYS A 80 -0.99 -11.09 -20.37
N THR A 81 -0.75 -9.81 -20.07
CA THR A 81 -0.82 -9.24 -18.73
C THR A 81 -2.21 -9.42 -18.11
N GLY A 82 -3.28 -9.09 -18.83
CA GLY A 82 -4.65 -9.17 -18.34
C GLY A 82 -5.10 -10.62 -18.08
N GLU A 83 -4.79 -11.53 -19.00
CA GLU A 83 -5.06 -12.97 -18.86
C GLU A 83 -4.31 -13.56 -17.65
N ALA A 84 -3.04 -13.21 -17.47
CA ALA A 84 -2.24 -13.69 -16.34
C ALA A 84 -2.80 -13.17 -15.00
N VAL A 85 -3.26 -11.92 -14.93
CA VAL A 85 -3.91 -11.38 -13.73
C VAL A 85 -5.20 -12.16 -13.44
N ALA A 86 -6.09 -12.32 -14.43
CA ALA A 86 -7.35 -13.05 -14.25
C ALA A 86 -7.14 -14.50 -13.78
N ALA A 87 -6.19 -15.22 -14.39
CA ALA A 87 -5.85 -16.59 -14.01
C ALA A 87 -5.30 -16.71 -12.58
N ARG A 88 -4.47 -15.76 -12.15
CA ARG A 88 -3.94 -15.73 -10.78
C ARG A 88 -5.00 -15.34 -9.76
N LEU A 89 -5.87 -14.38 -10.09
CA LEU A 89 -7.02 -14.04 -9.24
C LEU A 89 -7.94 -15.25 -9.05
N ARG A 90 -8.28 -15.97 -10.11
CA ARG A 90 -9.06 -17.22 -10.03
C ARG A 90 -8.48 -18.23 -9.03
N THR A 91 -7.16 -18.38 -9.01
CA THR A 91 -6.48 -19.29 -8.08
C THR A 91 -6.66 -18.84 -6.63
N ILE A 92 -6.55 -17.54 -6.37
CA ILE A 92 -6.69 -16.95 -5.03
C ILE A 92 -8.15 -16.99 -4.56
N LEU A 93 -9.09 -16.67 -5.47
CA LEU A 93 -10.52 -16.59 -5.19
C LEU A 93 -11.19 -17.97 -5.01
N ALA A 94 -10.55 -19.05 -5.46
CA ALA A 94 -10.96 -20.42 -5.15
C ALA A 94 -10.87 -20.75 -3.64
N GLY A 95 -10.13 -19.95 -2.87
CA GLY A 95 -9.93 -20.14 -1.43
C GLY A 95 -8.84 -21.16 -1.10
N GLY A 96 -8.37 -21.14 0.16
CA GLY A 96 -7.25 -21.95 0.63
C GLY A 96 -5.87 -21.32 0.42
N THR A 97 -5.80 -20.24 -0.34
CA THR A 97 -4.56 -19.51 -0.63
C THR A 97 -4.70 -18.00 -0.44
N GLU A 98 -5.89 -17.49 -0.13
CA GLU A 98 -6.19 -16.07 0.01
C GLU A 98 -5.49 -15.41 1.21
N PRO A 99 -5.24 -14.09 1.17
CA PRO A 99 -4.73 -13.33 2.32
C PRO A 99 -5.53 -13.58 3.58
N GLU A 100 -4.87 -13.71 4.72
CA GLU A 100 -5.54 -13.98 6.00
C GLU A 100 -6.29 -12.76 6.59
N CYS A 101 -6.17 -11.58 5.96
CA CYS A 101 -6.84 -10.34 6.37
C CYS A 101 -6.77 -10.05 7.88
N GLN A 102 -5.59 -10.19 8.50
CA GLN A 102 -5.47 -10.12 9.96
C GLN A 102 -5.09 -8.75 10.54
N GLY A 103 -4.55 -7.84 9.75
CA GLY A 103 -3.97 -6.59 10.24
C GLY A 103 -2.45 -6.50 10.28
N GLY A 104 -1.97 -5.35 10.76
CA GLY A 104 -0.56 -5.03 11.01
C GLY A 104 0.40 -5.39 9.88
N LEU A 105 1.41 -6.20 10.21
CA LEU A 105 2.46 -6.60 9.27
C LEU A 105 1.93 -7.48 8.12
N GLY A 106 0.65 -7.90 8.13
CA GLY A 106 -0.10 -8.31 6.93
C GLY A 106 0.04 -7.36 5.74
N GLY A 107 0.16 -6.07 6.03
CA GLY A 107 0.19 -5.00 5.06
C GLY A 107 1.25 -5.14 3.96
N TRP A 108 2.35 -5.85 4.23
CA TRP A 108 3.46 -6.05 3.29
C TRP A 108 3.02 -6.64 1.95
N THR A 109 2.01 -7.51 1.98
CA THR A 109 1.45 -8.15 0.78
C THR A 109 -0.03 -7.83 0.60
N HIS A 110 -0.76 -7.54 1.67
CA HIS A 110 -2.20 -7.30 1.57
C HIS A 110 -2.52 -5.95 0.93
N GLY A 111 -1.71 -4.92 1.17
CA GLY A 111 -1.86 -3.61 0.53
C GLY A 111 -1.70 -3.68 -0.99
N PRO A 112 -0.54 -4.17 -1.51
CA PRO A 112 -0.35 -4.35 -2.95
C PRO A 112 -1.41 -5.24 -3.59
N PHE A 113 -1.82 -6.34 -2.93
CA PHE A 113 -2.88 -7.21 -3.43
C PHE A 113 -4.26 -6.53 -3.45
N ALA A 114 -4.59 -5.72 -2.45
CA ALA A 114 -5.83 -4.95 -2.45
C ALA A 114 -5.87 -3.98 -3.66
N TRP A 115 -4.77 -3.29 -3.93
CA TRP A 115 -4.67 -2.45 -5.13
C TRP A 115 -4.80 -3.27 -6.41
N THR A 116 -4.22 -4.47 -6.48
CA THR A 116 -4.42 -5.40 -7.62
C THR A 116 -5.90 -5.72 -7.84
N LEU A 117 -6.67 -6.03 -6.79
CA LEU A 117 -8.10 -6.31 -6.93
C LEU A 117 -8.88 -5.07 -7.43
N ALA A 118 -8.53 -3.87 -6.94
CA ALA A 118 -9.13 -2.62 -7.40
C ALA A 118 -8.79 -2.34 -8.87
N LEU A 119 -7.53 -2.45 -9.26
CA LEU A 119 -7.09 -2.32 -10.65
C LEU A 119 -7.81 -3.33 -11.55
N ALA A 120 -7.91 -4.59 -11.14
CA ALA A 120 -8.60 -5.64 -11.89
C ALA A 120 -10.07 -5.29 -12.12
N ARG A 121 -10.80 -4.86 -11.09
CA ARG A 121 -12.20 -4.43 -11.20
C ARG A 121 -12.40 -3.29 -12.19
N HIS A 122 -11.45 -2.34 -12.23
CA HIS A 122 -11.45 -1.20 -13.13
C HIS A 122 -10.74 -1.47 -14.47
N THR A 123 -10.50 -2.74 -14.80
CA THR A 123 -9.88 -3.16 -16.06
C THR A 123 -10.76 -4.19 -16.76
N PRO A 124 -11.58 -3.81 -17.76
CA PRO A 124 -12.46 -4.74 -18.47
C PRO A 124 -11.72 -5.94 -19.07
N ALA A 125 -10.49 -5.74 -19.54
CA ALA A 125 -9.65 -6.81 -20.06
C ALA A 125 -9.29 -7.88 -19.01
N VAL A 126 -9.39 -7.59 -17.71
CA VAL A 126 -9.22 -8.54 -16.61
C VAL A 126 -10.57 -8.97 -16.07
N TRP A 127 -11.42 -8.01 -15.68
CA TRP A 127 -12.66 -8.25 -14.95
C TRP A 127 -13.66 -9.10 -15.74
N ASN A 128 -13.77 -8.87 -17.06
CA ASN A 128 -14.70 -9.60 -17.92
C ASN A 128 -14.27 -11.05 -18.18
N GLN A 129 -13.07 -11.45 -17.77
CA GLN A 129 -12.61 -12.85 -17.82
C GLN A 129 -12.99 -13.66 -16.57
N LEU A 130 -13.50 -12.98 -15.53
CA LEU A 130 -13.95 -13.61 -14.30
C LEU A 130 -15.47 -13.86 -14.38
N SER A 131 -15.91 -14.96 -13.78
CA SER A 131 -17.31 -15.32 -13.62
C SER A 131 -18.00 -14.52 -12.51
N ASP A 132 -19.33 -14.56 -12.47
CA ASP A 132 -20.12 -13.89 -11.43
C ASP A 132 -19.78 -14.39 -10.01
N ASP A 133 -19.49 -15.69 -9.85
CA ASP A 133 -19.04 -16.28 -8.58
C ASP A 133 -17.67 -15.72 -8.18
N GLU A 134 -16.74 -15.60 -9.13
CA GLU A 134 -15.43 -15.00 -8.90
C GLU A 134 -15.53 -13.51 -8.57
N HIS A 135 -16.46 -12.76 -9.19
CA HIS A 135 -16.75 -11.38 -8.81
C HIS A 135 -17.26 -11.30 -7.38
N ALA A 136 -18.22 -12.15 -6.99
CA ALA A 136 -18.77 -12.18 -5.64
C ALA A 136 -17.69 -12.51 -4.59
N ARG A 137 -16.78 -13.45 -4.90
CA ARG A 137 -15.64 -13.80 -4.05
C ARG A 137 -14.62 -12.67 -3.95
N ALA A 138 -14.39 -11.93 -5.04
CA ALA A 138 -13.52 -10.76 -5.03
C ALA A 138 -14.11 -9.60 -4.20
N ASP A 139 -15.42 -9.35 -4.31
CA ASP A 139 -16.15 -8.40 -3.46
C ASP A 139 -16.00 -8.80 -1.98
N LEU A 140 -16.19 -10.08 -1.65
CA LEU A 140 -16.05 -10.60 -0.28
C LEU A 140 -14.61 -10.47 0.26
N LEU A 141 -13.61 -10.77 -0.57
CA LEU A 141 -12.20 -10.66 -0.18
C LEU A 141 -11.79 -9.20 0.04
N MET A 142 -12.26 -8.27 -0.82
CA MET A 142 -12.04 -6.83 -0.62
C MET A 142 -12.72 -6.33 0.66
N GLN A 143 -13.94 -6.79 0.96
CA GLN A 143 -14.61 -6.50 2.23
C GLN A 143 -13.79 -6.98 3.43
N ALA A 144 -13.23 -8.20 3.38
CA ALA A 144 -12.41 -8.72 4.47
C ALA A 144 -11.12 -7.90 4.68
N LEU A 145 -10.45 -7.49 3.59
CA LEU A 145 -9.32 -6.55 3.64
C LEU A 145 -9.72 -5.21 4.27
N ALA A 146 -10.91 -4.70 3.95
CA ALA A 146 -11.43 -3.44 4.50
C ALA A 146 -11.79 -3.54 5.99
N VAL A 147 -12.40 -4.64 6.45
CA VAL A 147 -12.64 -4.92 7.89
C VAL A 147 -11.32 -4.92 8.65
N ALA A 148 -10.30 -5.61 8.10
CA ALA A 148 -8.97 -5.66 8.70
C ALA A 148 -8.30 -4.29 8.76
N ALA A 149 -8.44 -3.48 7.72
CA ALA A 149 -7.97 -2.09 7.71
C ALA A 149 -8.70 -1.24 8.77
N ASN A 150 -10.03 -1.31 8.81
CA ASN A 150 -10.84 -0.58 9.78
C ASN A 150 -10.44 -0.93 11.22
N PHE A 151 -10.35 -2.21 11.54
CA PHE A 151 -9.91 -2.66 12.85
C PHE A 151 -8.51 -2.13 13.21
N ASN A 152 -7.55 -2.13 12.27
CA ASN A 152 -6.16 -1.80 12.61
C ASN A 152 -5.84 -0.31 12.63
N VAL A 153 -6.36 0.46 11.68
CA VAL A 153 -5.84 1.80 11.38
C VAL A 153 -6.91 2.89 11.34
N ASP A 154 -8.19 2.56 11.51
CA ASP A 154 -9.25 3.57 11.62
C ASP A 154 -9.00 4.56 12.78
N ASP A 155 -9.41 5.81 12.63
CA ASP A 155 -9.20 6.86 13.63
C ASP A 155 -9.84 6.52 14.98
N ASP A 156 -11.01 5.87 14.99
CA ASP A 156 -11.75 5.48 16.20
C ASP A 156 -11.27 4.15 16.81
N ASN A 157 -10.34 3.46 16.14
CA ASN A 157 -9.74 2.21 16.62
C ASN A 157 -8.28 2.39 17.05
N ASN A 158 -7.93 1.97 18.26
CA ASN A 158 -6.55 2.00 18.75
C ASN A 158 -6.14 0.62 19.29
N TYR A 159 -6.51 -0.42 18.54
CA TYR A 159 -6.05 -1.77 18.81
C TYR A 159 -4.55 -1.88 18.53
N ARG A 160 -3.85 -2.59 19.41
CA ARG A 160 -2.41 -2.83 19.36
C ARG A 160 -2.07 -4.29 19.12
N CYS A 161 -3.03 -4.99 18.52
CA CYS A 161 -2.94 -6.36 18.10
C CYS A 161 -3.54 -6.51 16.70
N MET A 162 -3.26 -7.65 16.08
CA MET A 162 -3.96 -8.09 14.87
C MET A 162 -5.32 -8.71 15.26
N ILE A 163 -6.18 -8.97 14.29
CA ILE A 163 -7.52 -9.57 14.48
C ILE A 163 -7.44 -10.93 15.19
N ASP A 164 -6.34 -11.65 15.02
CA ASP A 164 -6.06 -12.92 15.71
C ASP A 164 -5.48 -12.73 17.13
N GLY A 165 -5.36 -11.49 17.62
CA GLY A 165 -4.89 -11.16 18.96
C GLY A 165 -3.37 -11.13 19.14
N ASP A 166 -2.55 -11.32 18.09
CA ASP A 166 -1.10 -11.16 18.21
C ASP A 166 -0.72 -9.70 18.49
N ILE A 167 -0.17 -9.46 19.69
CA ILE A 167 0.21 -8.14 20.19
C ILE A 167 1.59 -7.79 19.67
N ASN A 168 1.65 -7.09 18.53
CA ASN A 168 2.89 -6.49 18.03
C ASN A 168 2.62 -5.42 16.95
N THR A 169 1.48 -4.75 17.07
CA THR A 169 1.03 -3.77 16.09
C THR A 169 0.57 -2.53 16.84
N ALA A 170 0.72 -1.36 16.24
CA ALA A 170 -0.02 -0.18 16.68
C ALA A 170 -0.12 0.74 15.48
N LYS A 171 -1.26 1.42 15.32
CA LYS A 171 -1.45 2.37 14.21
C LYS A 171 -0.49 3.56 14.21
N THR A 172 0.19 3.81 15.33
CA THR A 172 1.22 4.85 15.46
C THR A 172 2.64 4.32 15.29
N PHE A 173 2.82 3.01 15.07
CA PHE A 173 4.13 2.46 14.72
C PHE A 173 4.62 3.01 13.37
N ASN A 174 5.86 2.70 13.05
CA ASN A 174 6.52 3.18 11.85
C ASN A 174 5.71 2.86 10.55
N PRO A 175 6.01 3.55 9.44
CA PRO A 175 5.39 3.31 8.14
C PRO A 175 5.18 1.83 7.77
N ASN A 176 6.17 0.97 8.02
CA ASN A 176 6.16 -0.46 7.72
C ASN A 176 5.00 -1.25 8.39
N HIS A 177 4.43 -0.75 9.49
CA HIS A 177 3.28 -1.37 10.17
C HIS A 177 1.92 -0.81 9.74
N VAL A 178 1.87 0.43 9.25
CA VAL A 178 0.64 1.20 9.08
C VAL A 178 0.23 1.24 7.61
N GLU A 179 1.18 1.50 6.72
CA GLU A 179 0.91 1.83 5.32
C GLU A 179 0.13 0.75 4.59
N GLY A 180 0.39 -0.53 4.87
CA GLY A 180 -0.18 -1.60 4.07
C GLY A 180 -1.67 -1.81 4.29
N TYR A 181 -2.17 -1.55 5.49
CA TYR A 181 -3.61 -1.59 5.74
C TYR A 181 -4.31 -0.28 5.45
N VAL A 182 -3.61 0.86 5.54
CA VAL A 182 -4.15 2.11 4.99
C VAL A 182 -4.27 2.00 3.46
N ALA A 183 -3.31 1.36 2.77
CA ALA A 183 -3.40 1.03 1.35
C ALA A 183 -4.59 0.12 1.03
N ALA A 184 -4.83 -0.90 1.85
CA ALA A 184 -6.01 -1.76 1.69
C ALA A 184 -7.33 -0.99 1.84
N ALA A 185 -7.44 -0.04 2.79
CA ALA A 185 -8.60 0.82 2.91
C ALA A 185 -8.79 1.72 1.68
N MET A 186 -7.72 2.38 1.20
CA MET A 186 -7.79 3.22 0.00
C MET A 186 -8.19 2.42 -1.24
N ALA A 187 -7.65 1.22 -1.41
CA ALA A 187 -8.01 0.30 -2.48
C ALA A 187 -9.49 -0.11 -2.39
N ALA A 188 -9.99 -0.44 -1.20
CA ALA A 188 -11.39 -0.78 -0.97
C ALA A 188 -12.31 0.41 -1.29
N GLY A 189 -11.93 1.63 -0.92
CA GLY A 189 -12.67 2.85 -1.25
C GLY A 189 -12.85 3.00 -2.76
N TRP A 190 -11.79 2.81 -3.55
CA TRP A 190 -11.88 2.87 -5.01
C TRP A 190 -12.59 1.64 -5.62
N TYR A 191 -12.44 0.46 -5.02
CA TYR A 191 -13.09 -0.77 -5.48
C TYR A 191 -14.62 -0.68 -5.39
N PHE A 192 -15.13 -0.10 -4.31
CA PHE A 192 -16.56 0.02 -4.02
C PHE A 192 -17.17 1.37 -4.42
N GLU A 193 -16.37 2.30 -4.95
CA GLU A 193 -16.84 3.57 -5.50
C GLU A 193 -17.88 3.32 -6.61
N SER A 194 -19.03 3.99 -6.52
CA SER A 194 -20.04 3.94 -7.58
C SER A 194 -19.74 5.03 -8.62
N ALA A 195 -19.83 4.68 -9.91
CA ALA A 195 -19.64 5.66 -10.99
C ALA A 195 -20.77 6.72 -11.02
N SER A 196 -21.90 6.45 -10.37
CA SER A 196 -23.13 7.25 -10.50
C SER A 196 -23.46 8.14 -9.30
N ASP A 197 -22.90 7.91 -8.11
CA ASP A 197 -23.21 8.73 -6.92
C ASP A 197 -22.10 8.67 -5.86
N ARG A 198 -21.53 9.85 -5.53
CA ARG A 198 -20.64 10.06 -4.36
C ARG A 198 -21.39 10.01 -3.02
N ALA A 199 -22.72 9.95 -3.04
CA ALA A 199 -23.57 10.12 -1.86
C ALA A 199 -23.80 8.84 -1.05
N ALA A 200 -23.54 7.64 -1.61
CA ALA A 200 -23.65 6.37 -0.90
C ALA A 200 -22.42 5.50 -1.19
N ASP A 201 -21.34 5.73 -0.44
CA ASP A 201 -20.16 4.87 -0.50
C ASP A 201 -20.57 3.45 -0.07
N ARG A 202 -20.58 2.50 -1.02
CA ARG A 202 -20.96 1.11 -0.76
C ARG A 202 -20.11 0.50 0.37
N LEU A 203 -18.88 0.99 0.54
CA LEU A 203 -18.01 0.58 1.63
C LEU A 203 -18.50 1.07 2.99
N ASP A 204 -18.95 2.33 3.09
CA ASP A 204 -19.54 2.86 4.32
C ASP A 204 -20.83 2.12 4.69
N MET A 205 -21.69 1.85 3.71
CA MET A 205 -22.91 1.07 3.92
C MET A 205 -22.59 -0.34 4.42
N PHE A 206 -21.55 -0.96 3.87
CA PHE A 206 -21.05 -2.24 4.34
C PHE A 206 -20.63 -2.17 5.83
N PHE A 207 -19.86 -1.17 6.23
CA PHE A 207 -19.48 -1.00 7.65
C PHE A 207 -20.68 -0.72 8.56
N GLN A 208 -21.64 0.09 8.12
CA GLN A 208 -22.85 0.39 8.88
C GLN A 208 -23.69 -0.87 9.17
N THR A 209 -23.73 -1.79 8.20
CA THR A 209 -24.54 -3.01 8.28
C THR A 209 -23.72 -4.27 8.60
N PHE A 210 -22.43 -4.11 8.93
CA PHE A 210 -21.54 -5.24 9.17
C PHE A 210 -22.07 -6.13 10.30
N ASP A 211 -22.09 -7.43 10.04
CA ASP A 211 -22.45 -8.47 10.99
C ASP A 211 -21.45 -9.61 10.88
N PHE A 212 -20.73 -9.90 11.97
CA PHE A 212 -19.62 -10.84 11.98
C PHE A 212 -20.06 -12.26 11.63
N ASP A 213 -21.18 -12.73 12.20
CA ASP A 213 -21.62 -14.12 12.01
C ASP A 213 -22.07 -14.34 10.57
N SER A 214 -22.89 -13.42 10.03
CA SER A 214 -23.31 -13.45 8.63
C SER A 214 -22.14 -13.34 7.66
N PHE A 215 -21.13 -12.54 8.00
CA PHE A 215 -19.92 -12.40 7.18
C PHE A 215 -19.07 -13.68 7.22
N LEU A 216 -18.92 -14.29 8.39
CA LEU A 216 -18.17 -15.54 8.57
C LEU A 216 -18.81 -16.71 7.80
N GLU A 217 -20.14 -16.78 7.73
CA GLU A 217 -20.83 -17.77 6.88
C GLU A 217 -20.54 -17.57 5.39
N LYS A 218 -20.49 -16.32 4.91
CA LYS A 218 -20.08 -16.04 3.51
C LYS A 218 -18.64 -16.49 3.26
N LEU A 219 -17.73 -16.24 4.21
CA LEU A 219 -16.34 -16.71 4.12
C LEU A 219 -16.25 -18.24 4.07
N ARG A 220 -17.06 -18.94 4.88
CA ARG A 220 -17.15 -20.41 4.87
C ARG A 220 -17.65 -20.94 3.53
N ALA A 221 -18.71 -20.35 2.98
CA ALA A 221 -19.23 -20.71 1.66
C ALA A 221 -18.20 -20.47 0.53
N ALA A 222 -17.37 -19.43 0.68
CA ALA A 222 -16.28 -19.14 -0.24
C ALA A 222 -15.00 -19.98 0.00
N ASN A 223 -14.94 -20.82 1.04
CA ASN A 223 -13.75 -21.59 1.41
C ASN A 223 -12.51 -20.71 1.69
N PHE A 224 -12.71 -19.49 2.23
CA PHE A 224 -11.62 -18.58 2.62
C PHE A 224 -11.01 -18.99 3.98
N THR A 225 -10.38 -20.16 3.99
CA THR A 225 -9.87 -20.82 5.19
C THR A 225 -8.81 -20.04 5.97
N ASN A 226 -7.96 -19.23 5.32
CA ASN A 226 -6.96 -18.42 6.01
C ASN A 226 -7.62 -17.31 6.82
N ILE A 227 -8.62 -16.63 6.23
CA ILE A 227 -9.38 -15.57 6.91
C ILE A 227 -10.16 -16.16 8.07
N ILE A 228 -10.88 -17.27 7.83
CA ILE A 228 -11.64 -17.97 8.88
C ILE A 228 -10.72 -18.36 10.03
N ALA A 229 -9.58 -18.98 9.75
CA ALA A 229 -8.64 -19.42 10.77
C ALA A 229 -8.06 -18.25 11.59
N ALA A 230 -7.74 -17.13 10.94
CA ALA A 230 -7.25 -15.94 11.63
C ALA A 230 -8.33 -15.29 12.50
N TRP A 231 -9.54 -15.12 11.97
CA TRP A 231 -10.62 -14.37 12.62
C TRP A 231 -11.36 -15.16 13.69
N THR A 232 -11.16 -16.47 13.74
CA THR A 232 -11.70 -17.35 14.78
C THR A 232 -10.63 -17.88 15.74
N HIS A 233 -9.38 -17.40 15.61
CA HIS A 233 -8.29 -17.81 16.49
C HIS A 233 -8.58 -17.49 17.96
N THR A 234 -9.20 -16.33 18.21
CA THR A 234 -9.51 -15.82 19.54
C THR A 234 -11.00 -15.56 19.68
N SER A 235 -11.56 -15.81 20.87
CA SER A 235 -13.00 -15.71 21.13
C SER A 235 -13.51 -14.27 21.15
N GLU A 236 -12.58 -13.32 21.31
CA GLU A 236 -12.80 -11.91 21.49
C GLU A 236 -13.11 -11.22 20.17
N THR A 237 -12.63 -11.75 19.05
CA THR A 237 -12.71 -11.11 17.72
C THR A 237 -14.13 -10.72 17.36
N ARG A 238 -15.10 -11.63 17.53
CA ARG A 238 -16.51 -11.35 17.25
C ARG A 238 -17.00 -10.13 18.03
N ARG A 239 -16.85 -10.16 19.37
CA ARG A 239 -17.29 -9.07 20.25
C ARG A 239 -16.63 -7.76 19.86
N VAL A 240 -15.32 -7.77 19.64
CA VAL A 240 -14.55 -6.56 19.38
C VAL A 240 -14.90 -5.92 18.03
N LEU A 241 -15.12 -6.73 16.98
CA LEU A 241 -15.52 -6.22 15.67
C LEU A 241 -16.96 -5.70 15.66
N MET A 242 -17.85 -6.26 16.49
CA MET A 242 -19.27 -5.90 16.55
C MET A 242 -19.57 -4.75 17.52
N ASP A 243 -18.95 -4.78 18.70
CA ASP A 243 -19.31 -3.92 19.84
C ASP A 243 -18.16 -3.01 20.29
N GLY A 244 -16.94 -3.23 19.80
CA GLY A 244 -15.76 -2.49 20.21
C GLY A 244 -15.25 -2.84 21.61
N GLY A 245 -14.66 -1.85 22.28
CA GLY A 245 -14.09 -1.95 23.63
C GLY A 245 -12.63 -2.43 23.65
N PRO A 246 -12.10 -2.86 24.81
CA PRO A 246 -10.78 -3.47 24.88
C PRO A 246 -10.73 -4.79 24.11
N PHE A 247 -9.62 -5.08 23.42
CA PHE A 247 -9.47 -6.36 22.72
C PHE A 247 -9.49 -7.52 23.71
N PHE A 248 -8.52 -7.52 24.64
CA PHE A 248 -8.50 -8.39 25.81
C PHE A 248 -8.89 -7.56 27.04
N PRO A 249 -9.99 -7.89 27.74
CA PRO A 249 -10.44 -7.16 28.93
C PRO A 249 -9.34 -6.99 30.00
N ASP A 250 -8.53 -8.03 30.19
CA ASP A 250 -7.49 -8.08 31.23
C ASP A 250 -6.10 -7.68 30.74
N ASN A 251 -5.96 -7.26 29.48
CA ASN A 251 -4.66 -6.88 28.91
C ASN A 251 -4.74 -5.55 28.14
N PRO A 252 -4.52 -4.41 28.82
CA PRO A 252 -4.58 -3.09 28.19
C PRO A 252 -3.52 -2.88 27.10
N LYS A 253 -2.48 -3.73 27.02
CA LYS A 253 -1.46 -3.63 25.96
C LYS A 253 -2.02 -3.97 24.58
N ALA A 254 -3.11 -4.72 24.51
CA ALA A 254 -3.76 -5.09 23.24
C ALA A 254 -4.61 -3.95 22.64
N GLY A 255 -4.80 -2.86 23.39
CA GLY A 255 -5.54 -1.69 22.92
C GLY A 255 -7.06 -1.88 22.92
N SER A 256 -7.75 -0.85 22.43
CA SER A 256 -9.21 -0.74 22.44
C SER A 256 -9.69 0.16 21.30
N GLY A 257 -10.95 0.05 20.91
CA GLY A 257 -11.52 0.86 19.84
C GLY A 257 -13.04 0.79 19.76
N ARG A 258 -13.60 1.40 18.72
CA ARG A 258 -15.03 1.41 18.43
C ARG A 258 -15.53 0.13 17.75
N GLY A 259 -14.61 -0.68 17.19
CA GLY A 259 -14.96 -1.85 16.41
C GLY A 259 -15.20 -1.48 14.94
N VAL A 260 -15.88 -2.36 14.19
CA VAL A 260 -16.11 -2.21 12.74
C VAL A 260 -17.58 -1.95 12.43
N ARG A 261 -18.50 -2.61 13.13
CA ARG A 261 -19.93 -2.41 12.93
C ARG A 261 -20.32 -0.98 13.28
N GLY A 262 -21.03 -0.31 12.37
CA GLY A 262 -21.47 1.07 12.59
C GLY A 262 -20.34 2.08 12.56
N ASN A 263 -19.14 1.68 12.08
CA ASN A 263 -17.95 2.51 12.07
C ASN A 263 -17.37 2.66 10.65
N PRO A 264 -17.87 3.61 9.84
CA PRO A 264 -17.26 3.94 8.55
C PRO A 264 -15.78 4.30 8.69
N PHE A 265 -14.98 3.93 7.69
CA PHE A 265 -13.52 4.11 7.78
C PHE A 265 -13.09 5.58 7.63
N THR A 266 -12.25 6.03 8.56
CA THR A 266 -11.51 7.28 8.46
C THR A 266 -10.05 7.11 8.89
N TYR A 267 -9.15 7.84 8.23
CA TYR A 267 -7.74 7.92 8.62
C TYR A 267 -7.23 9.35 8.54
N GLY A 268 -6.80 9.90 9.67
CA GLY A 268 -6.42 11.31 9.75
C GLY A 268 -7.57 12.24 9.33
N LYS A 269 -8.82 11.86 9.62
CA LYS A 269 -10.09 12.50 9.25
C LYS A 269 -10.48 12.43 7.78
N HIS A 270 -9.75 11.67 6.97
CA HIS A 270 -10.07 11.45 5.57
C HIS A 270 -10.76 10.11 5.38
N ARG A 271 -11.76 10.07 4.49
CA ARG A 271 -12.44 8.84 4.08
C ARG A 271 -11.53 8.01 3.18
N ALA A 272 -11.81 6.71 3.07
CA ALA A 272 -11.07 5.79 2.20
C ALA A 272 -10.93 6.26 0.75
N SER A 273 -11.98 6.92 0.21
CA SER A 273 -12.02 7.48 -1.14
C SER A 273 -11.12 8.70 -1.34
N GLU A 274 -10.73 9.40 -0.28
CA GLU A 274 -9.80 10.54 -0.32
C GLU A 274 -8.33 10.06 -0.38
N SER A 275 -8.04 9.12 -1.30
CA SER A 275 -6.78 8.36 -1.30
C SER A 275 -5.53 9.25 -1.40
N TRP A 276 -5.57 10.35 -2.15
CA TRP A 276 -4.43 11.27 -2.22
C TRP A 276 -4.14 11.95 -0.88
N ALA A 277 -5.16 12.43 -0.17
CA ALA A 277 -4.98 13.11 1.10
C ALA A 277 -4.39 12.17 2.16
N ILE A 278 -4.88 10.93 2.19
CA ILE A 278 -4.35 9.85 3.03
C ILE A 278 -2.89 9.54 2.66
N TYR A 279 -2.60 9.30 1.38
CA TYR A 279 -1.24 8.98 0.91
C TYR A 279 -0.26 10.12 1.21
N ALA A 280 -0.61 11.37 0.90
CA ALA A 280 0.26 12.51 1.14
C ALA A 280 0.59 12.69 2.63
N ARG A 281 -0.30 12.26 3.54
CA ARG A 281 -0.01 12.21 4.98
C ARG A 281 1.01 11.11 5.33
N LEU A 282 0.86 9.92 4.76
CA LEU A 282 1.78 8.79 4.96
C LEU A 282 3.16 9.08 4.38
N ALA A 283 3.23 9.50 3.12
CA ALA A 283 4.49 9.79 2.44
C ALA A 283 5.29 10.88 3.15
N ARG A 284 4.65 11.94 3.69
CA ARG A 284 5.35 12.95 4.53
C ARG A 284 5.99 12.36 5.79
N ARG A 285 5.43 11.29 6.34
CA ARG A 285 5.98 10.56 7.48
C ARG A 285 7.08 9.60 7.05
N MET A 286 6.92 8.93 5.91
CA MET A 286 7.90 8.02 5.34
C MET A 286 9.18 8.78 4.95
N PHE A 287 9.08 9.89 4.23
CA PHE A 287 10.21 10.67 3.70
C PHE A 287 10.53 11.91 4.56
N ALA A 288 10.57 11.75 5.88
CA ALA A 288 10.57 12.87 6.83
C ALA A 288 11.96 13.47 7.15
N HIS A 289 13.05 12.73 6.91
CA HIS A 289 14.37 13.08 7.44
C HIS A 289 15.32 13.67 6.37
N GLU A 290 16.36 14.35 6.81
CA GLU A 290 17.51 14.63 5.94
C GLU A 290 18.31 13.35 5.71
N VAL A 291 18.77 13.14 4.48
CA VAL A 291 19.66 12.03 4.14
C VAL A 291 20.96 12.16 4.88
N LYS A 292 21.35 11.05 5.50
CA LYS A 292 22.66 10.83 6.09
C LYS A 292 23.24 9.54 5.54
N SER A 293 24.47 9.61 5.05
CA SER A 293 25.25 8.47 4.57
C SER A 293 25.83 7.65 5.71
N SER A 294 26.02 8.30 6.87
CA SER A 294 26.51 7.70 8.09
C SER A 294 25.80 8.30 9.31
N LEU A 295 25.51 7.48 10.31
CA LEU A 295 24.90 7.90 11.58
C LEU A 295 25.66 7.27 12.76
N PRO A 296 25.98 8.04 13.81
CA PRO A 296 26.54 7.46 15.03
C PRO A 296 25.51 6.56 15.72
N VAL A 297 25.95 5.41 16.21
CA VAL A 297 25.10 4.50 16.97
C VAL A 297 24.98 5.01 18.40
N SER A 298 23.79 5.47 18.78
CA SER A 298 23.54 6.00 20.12
C SER A 298 23.90 4.98 21.21
N GLY A 299 24.73 5.40 22.16
CA GLY A 299 25.23 4.56 23.26
C GLY A 299 26.41 3.66 22.91
N ARG A 300 27.05 3.85 21.74
CA ARG A 300 28.24 3.10 21.32
C ARG A 300 29.27 4.02 20.66
N ASP A 301 30.30 4.36 21.41
CA ASP A 301 31.34 5.30 20.96
C ASP A 301 32.13 4.75 19.78
N GLY A 302 32.34 5.58 18.76
CA GLY A 302 33.09 5.22 17.55
C GLY A 302 32.36 4.28 16.58
N GLU A 303 31.13 3.87 16.89
CA GLU A 303 30.33 2.98 16.06
C GLU A 303 29.35 3.75 15.16
N PHE A 304 29.31 3.39 13.88
CA PHE A 304 28.49 4.07 12.87
C PHE A 304 27.74 3.07 11.98
N THR A 305 26.54 3.46 11.58
CA THR A 305 25.90 2.91 10.37
C THR A 305 26.47 3.64 9.16
N ARG A 306 26.58 2.95 8.01
CA ARG A 306 27.19 3.53 6.81
C ARG A 306 26.92 2.73 5.55
N ILE A 307 27.12 3.36 4.40
CA ILE A 307 27.30 2.68 3.12
C ILE A 307 28.60 1.87 3.14
N LEU A 308 28.58 0.65 2.60
CA LEU A 308 29.72 -0.27 2.60
C LEU A 308 30.65 -0.08 1.40
N GLY A 309 30.10 0.33 0.25
CA GLY A 309 30.87 0.58 -0.95
C GLY A 309 31.87 1.74 -0.81
N THR A 310 32.87 1.73 -1.69
CA THR A 310 33.90 2.77 -1.82
C THR A 310 33.88 3.40 -3.21
N ASP A 311 34.38 4.62 -3.33
CA ASP A 311 34.63 5.25 -4.63
C ASP A 311 35.86 4.65 -5.33
N THR A 312 36.21 5.21 -6.49
CA THR A 312 37.35 4.77 -7.32
C THR A 312 38.71 4.98 -6.64
N GLU A 313 38.79 5.78 -5.59
CA GLU A 313 40.00 6.03 -4.79
C GLU A 313 40.00 5.22 -3.47
N GLY A 314 38.99 4.38 -3.24
CA GLY A 314 38.87 3.56 -2.04
C GLY A 314 38.31 4.31 -0.82
N ARG A 315 37.77 5.53 -1.00
CA ARG A 315 37.15 6.31 0.09
C ARG A 315 35.70 5.84 0.31
N PRO A 316 35.16 5.90 1.55
CA PRO A 316 33.77 5.54 1.81
C PRO A 316 32.80 6.33 0.92
N LEU A 317 31.84 5.65 0.31
CA LEU A 317 30.82 6.32 -0.49
C LEU A 317 29.91 7.21 0.38
N VAL A 318 29.53 8.33 -0.20
CA VAL A 318 28.50 9.25 0.31
C VAL A 318 27.34 9.21 -0.67
N SER A 319 26.12 9.15 -0.13
CA SER A 319 24.89 9.25 -0.91
C SER A 319 24.89 10.58 -1.67
N PRO A 320 24.63 10.60 -2.99
CA PRO A 320 24.49 11.84 -3.77
C PRO A 320 23.43 12.80 -3.20
N TRP A 321 22.54 12.30 -2.36
CA TRP A 321 21.46 13.06 -1.73
C TRP A 321 21.76 13.47 -0.30
N ASP A 322 22.96 13.24 0.24
CA ASP A 322 23.33 13.61 1.61
C ASP A 322 22.99 15.08 1.92
N GLY A 323 22.35 15.31 3.08
CA GLY A 323 21.84 16.62 3.50
C GLY A 323 20.51 17.04 2.89
N GLN A 324 20.00 16.37 1.85
CA GLN A 324 18.71 16.69 1.26
C GLN A 324 17.56 16.06 2.06
N ARG A 325 16.39 16.71 2.08
CA ARG A 325 15.20 16.18 2.74
C ARG A 325 14.56 15.08 1.91
N GLY A 326 14.23 13.96 2.55
CA GLY A 326 13.53 12.84 1.93
C GLY A 326 13.94 11.47 2.48
N MET A 327 14.94 11.36 3.34
CA MET A 327 15.39 10.07 3.84
C MET A 327 14.26 9.31 4.54
N CYS A 328 14.13 8.04 4.16
CA CYS A 328 13.10 7.16 4.67
C CYS A 328 13.19 6.98 6.20
N TYR A 329 12.03 6.90 6.85
CA TYR A 329 11.87 6.90 8.31
C TYR A 329 12.71 5.85 9.04
N GLU A 330 12.76 4.61 8.53
CA GLU A 330 13.48 3.51 9.18
C GLU A 330 15.02 3.59 9.05
N PHE A 331 15.57 4.57 8.32
CA PHE A 331 16.99 4.90 8.41
C PHE A 331 17.34 5.71 9.66
N LEU A 332 16.37 6.36 10.28
CA LEU A 332 16.56 7.13 11.50
C LEU A 332 15.29 7.10 12.36
N THR A 333 15.16 6.08 13.20
CA THR A 333 14.03 5.99 14.13
C THR A 333 14.47 5.64 15.55
N SER A 334 13.69 6.13 16.51
CA SER A 334 13.80 5.75 17.92
C SER A 334 12.96 4.54 18.30
N GLN A 335 12.12 4.04 17.38
CA GLN A 335 11.27 2.88 17.56
C GLN A 335 12.07 1.60 17.33
N GLY A 336 12.92 1.24 18.31
CA GLY A 336 13.89 0.15 18.18
C GLY A 336 14.19 -0.63 19.46
N GLU A 337 13.35 -0.50 20.49
CA GLU A 337 13.65 -0.94 21.86
C GLU A 337 13.77 -2.47 22.00
N LYS A 338 14.99 -2.97 21.80
CA LYS A 338 15.49 -4.20 22.45
C LYS A 338 16.96 -3.97 22.80
N ARG A 339 17.38 -4.37 24.00
CA ARG A 339 18.77 -4.30 24.51
C ARG A 339 19.35 -2.87 24.65
N GLY A 340 18.53 -1.91 25.11
CA GLY A 340 19.00 -0.59 25.55
C GLY A 340 19.31 0.43 24.46
N SER A 341 19.18 0.08 23.16
CA SER A 341 19.31 1.06 22.08
C SER A 341 17.94 1.62 21.67
N LYS A 342 17.81 2.94 21.76
CA LYS A 342 16.68 3.72 21.20
C LYS A 342 17.00 4.21 19.79
N PHE A 343 17.83 3.48 19.05
CA PHE A 343 18.27 3.85 17.71
C PHE A 343 18.10 2.68 16.77
N ARG A 344 17.49 2.95 15.63
CA ARG A 344 17.41 2.01 14.52
C ARG A 344 17.65 2.73 13.21
N SER A 345 18.47 2.08 12.39
CA SER A 345 18.76 2.45 11.01
C SER A 345 18.92 1.16 10.22
N CYS A 346 17.94 0.79 9.40
CA CYS A 346 17.91 -0.53 8.77
C CYS A 346 17.35 -0.48 7.35
N ALA A 347 18.21 -0.70 6.35
CA ALA A 347 17.80 -0.68 4.94
C ALA A 347 16.72 -1.73 4.61
N ARG A 348 16.72 -2.90 5.29
CA ARG A 348 15.65 -3.89 5.12
C ARG A 348 14.28 -3.37 5.57
N TYR A 349 14.19 -2.73 6.73
CA TYR A 349 12.92 -2.18 7.21
C TYR A 349 12.47 -0.96 6.41
N VAL A 350 13.42 -0.17 5.91
CA VAL A 350 13.11 0.87 4.93
C VAL A 350 12.53 0.25 3.67
N TRP A 351 13.17 -0.77 3.10
CA TRP A 351 12.70 -1.44 1.89
C TRP A 351 11.31 -2.06 2.04
N GLU A 352 11.03 -2.72 3.18
CA GLU A 352 9.72 -3.30 3.46
C GLU A 352 8.62 -2.21 3.51
N GLY A 353 8.87 -1.08 4.17
CA GLY A 353 7.94 0.05 4.16
C GLY A 353 7.80 0.67 2.76
N TRP A 354 8.92 0.92 2.09
CA TRP A 354 8.97 1.53 0.76
C TRP A 354 8.27 0.67 -0.30
N THR A 355 8.33 -0.66 -0.20
CA THR A 355 7.57 -1.56 -1.08
C THR A 355 6.06 -1.30 -1.01
N ILE A 356 5.56 -1.04 0.19
CA ILE A 356 4.13 -0.80 0.44
C ILE A 356 3.72 0.60 -0.03
N ASP A 357 4.54 1.60 0.30
CA ASP A 357 4.39 2.97 -0.17
C ASP A 357 4.37 3.03 -1.69
N MET A 358 5.35 2.41 -2.35
CA MET A 358 5.49 2.42 -3.82
C MET A 358 4.31 1.77 -4.54
N ALA A 359 3.76 0.66 -4.04
CA ALA A 359 2.56 0.05 -4.63
C ALA A 359 1.37 1.03 -4.63
N THR A 360 1.22 1.80 -3.55
CA THR A 360 0.20 2.83 -3.46
C THR A 360 0.53 4.01 -4.38
N ALA A 361 1.75 4.54 -4.29
CA ALA A 361 2.21 5.69 -5.07
C ALA A 361 2.01 5.48 -6.57
N VAL A 362 2.47 4.33 -7.10
CA VAL A 362 2.39 4.01 -8.53
C VAL A 362 0.93 3.81 -8.97
N THR A 363 0.08 3.26 -8.09
CA THR A 363 -1.36 3.10 -8.38
C THR A 363 -2.07 4.45 -8.40
N LEU A 364 -1.78 5.35 -7.45
CA LEU A 364 -2.35 6.70 -7.44
C LEU A 364 -1.89 7.50 -8.67
N TYR A 365 -0.63 7.35 -9.06
CA TYR A 365 -0.14 7.92 -10.31
C TYR A 365 -0.88 7.35 -11.52
N ALA A 366 -1.02 6.02 -11.66
CA ALA A 366 -1.77 5.40 -12.75
C ALA A 366 -3.23 5.88 -12.83
N ARG A 367 -3.84 6.21 -11.67
CA ARG A 367 -5.18 6.78 -11.56
C ARG A 367 -5.26 8.28 -11.88
N GLY A 368 -4.14 8.95 -12.16
CA GLY A 368 -4.09 10.39 -12.38
C GLY A 368 -4.30 11.22 -11.12
N LEU A 369 -4.12 10.63 -9.93
CA LEU A 369 -4.32 11.30 -8.64
C LEU A 369 -3.04 11.94 -8.09
N TRP A 370 -1.88 11.66 -8.69
CA TRP A 370 -0.65 12.36 -8.33
C TRP A 370 -0.75 13.82 -8.78
N PRO A 371 -0.53 14.82 -7.91
CA PRO A 371 -0.60 16.22 -8.29
C PRO A 371 0.44 16.56 -9.35
N VAL A 372 0.14 17.58 -10.14
CA VAL A 372 1.15 18.17 -11.03
C VAL A 372 2.37 18.59 -10.19
N PRO A 373 3.60 18.22 -10.59
CA PRO A 373 4.82 18.60 -9.88
C PRO A 373 4.87 20.10 -9.58
N GLY A 374 5.19 20.46 -8.33
CA GLY A 374 5.23 21.84 -7.86
C GLY A 374 3.97 22.31 -7.11
N ASN A 375 2.86 21.56 -7.19
CA ASN A 375 1.63 21.82 -6.43
C ASN A 375 1.44 20.86 -5.23
N ASP A 376 2.51 20.21 -4.77
CA ASP A 376 2.47 19.14 -3.78
C ASP A 376 3.30 19.42 -2.52
N ASP A 377 3.58 20.70 -2.25
CA ASP A 377 4.35 21.19 -1.09
C ASP A 377 5.75 20.53 -0.95
N GLY A 378 6.36 20.13 -2.07
CA GLY A 378 7.68 19.50 -2.10
C GLY A 378 7.68 17.99 -1.79
N LEU A 379 6.51 17.35 -1.73
CA LEU A 379 6.40 15.92 -1.46
C LEU A 379 7.09 15.07 -2.53
N SER A 380 6.91 15.38 -3.82
CA SER A 380 7.57 14.66 -4.93
C SER A 380 9.09 14.75 -4.84
N SER A 381 9.63 15.88 -4.40
CA SER A 381 11.07 16.04 -4.16
C SER A 381 11.54 15.12 -3.03
N ALA A 382 10.81 15.09 -1.90
CA ALA A 382 11.15 14.20 -0.78
C ALA A 382 11.05 12.71 -1.13
N VAL A 383 10.01 12.31 -1.87
CA VAL A 383 9.84 10.94 -2.40
C VAL A 383 11.00 10.58 -3.33
N THR A 384 11.39 11.50 -4.22
CA THR A 384 12.52 11.31 -5.14
C THR A 384 13.83 11.11 -4.39
N VAL A 385 14.17 12.04 -3.50
CA VAL A 385 15.37 11.97 -2.67
C VAL A 385 15.42 10.67 -1.86
N GLY A 386 14.33 10.32 -1.19
CA GLY A 386 14.29 9.15 -0.33
C GLY A 386 14.37 7.83 -1.06
N SER A 387 13.70 7.74 -2.21
CA SER A 387 13.69 6.53 -3.05
C SER A 387 15.07 6.30 -3.66
N GLU A 388 15.67 7.35 -4.23
CA GLU A 388 17.01 7.26 -4.81
C GLU A 388 18.11 6.98 -3.77
N ASP A 389 18.04 7.62 -2.59
CA ASP A 389 18.94 7.35 -1.47
C ASP A 389 18.84 5.88 -1.00
N LEU A 390 17.63 5.34 -0.87
CA LEU A 390 17.41 3.94 -0.53
C LEU A 390 18.04 3.00 -1.57
N LEU A 391 17.74 3.21 -2.85
CA LEU A 391 18.24 2.36 -3.94
C LEU A 391 19.76 2.42 -4.03
N PHE A 392 20.36 3.60 -3.86
CA PHE A 392 21.81 3.77 -3.82
C PHE A 392 22.44 3.00 -2.65
N LYS A 393 21.91 3.17 -1.43
CA LYS A 393 22.37 2.44 -0.24
C LYS A 393 22.27 0.92 -0.41
N LEU A 394 21.20 0.41 -1.02
CA LEU A 394 21.03 -1.03 -1.26
C LEU A 394 21.97 -1.55 -2.37
N LYS A 395 22.19 -0.78 -3.43
CA LYS A 395 23.14 -1.14 -4.51
C LYS A 395 24.58 -1.23 -4.03
N HIS A 396 24.97 -0.35 -3.11
CA HIS A 396 26.34 -0.29 -2.56
C HIS A 396 26.50 -1.02 -1.22
N GLY A 397 25.44 -1.68 -0.74
CA GLY A 397 25.39 -2.31 0.57
C GLY A 397 25.32 -1.29 1.71
N TYR A 398 24.51 -1.59 2.71
CA TYR A 398 24.33 -0.73 3.88
C TYR A 398 24.54 -1.50 5.17
N ARG A 399 25.47 -1.02 6.01
CA ARG A 399 25.64 -1.47 7.39
C ARG A 399 24.73 -0.65 8.29
N GLY A 400 23.59 -1.22 8.63
CA GLY A 400 22.62 -0.67 9.57
C GLY A 400 22.80 -1.17 11.01
N PHE A 401 21.95 -0.67 11.90
CA PHE A 401 21.87 -1.06 13.31
C PHE A 401 20.40 -1.23 13.72
N ALA A 402 20.05 -2.38 14.29
CA ALA A 402 18.69 -2.67 14.76
C ALA A 402 18.71 -3.74 15.87
N HIS A 403 17.79 -3.63 16.85
CA HIS A 403 17.65 -4.61 17.95
C HIS A 403 18.96 -4.85 18.73
N GLY A 404 19.82 -3.83 18.82
CA GLY A 404 21.10 -3.90 19.52
C GLY A 404 22.24 -4.58 18.73
N ALA A 405 22.09 -4.80 17.42
CA ALA A 405 23.11 -5.43 16.58
C ALA A 405 23.25 -4.74 15.22
N PHE A 406 24.45 -4.83 14.64
CA PHE A 406 24.66 -4.46 13.24
C PHE A 406 23.99 -5.47 12.31
N ASN A 407 23.55 -4.98 11.17
CA ASN A 407 23.05 -5.77 10.06
C ASN A 407 23.58 -5.18 8.77
N GLU A 408 23.94 -6.02 7.82
CA GLU A 408 24.37 -5.62 6.49
C GLU A 408 23.32 -6.11 5.51
N VAL A 409 22.85 -5.20 4.67
CA VAL A 409 21.77 -5.46 3.71
C VAL A 409 22.16 -4.84 2.38
N ASP A 410 22.00 -5.63 1.31
CA ASP A 410 22.10 -5.17 -0.07
C ASP A 410 20.82 -5.52 -0.84
N TRP A 411 20.78 -5.09 -2.10
CA TRP A 411 19.65 -5.31 -3.00
C TRP A 411 19.34 -6.79 -3.30
N LYS A 412 20.31 -7.70 -3.16
CA LYS A 412 20.11 -9.14 -3.41
C LYS A 412 19.39 -9.82 -2.25
N MET A 413 19.41 -9.20 -1.07
CA MET A 413 18.82 -9.74 0.15
C MET A 413 17.35 -9.36 0.34
N VAL A 414 16.85 -8.39 -0.43
CA VAL A 414 15.47 -7.90 -0.29
C VAL A 414 14.52 -8.59 -1.27
N LYS A 415 13.26 -8.73 -0.87
CA LYS A 415 12.19 -9.32 -1.67
C LYS A 415 11.49 -8.28 -2.52
N GLY A 416 11.01 -8.67 -3.69
CA GLY A 416 10.29 -7.83 -4.62
C GLY A 416 11.17 -6.97 -5.52
N TRP A 417 12.51 -7.03 -5.37
CA TRP A 417 13.45 -6.10 -6.02
C TRP A 417 13.13 -5.81 -7.50
N PRO A 418 13.03 -6.81 -8.41
CA PRO A 418 12.85 -6.54 -9.84
C PRO A 418 11.60 -5.72 -10.17
N TRP A 419 10.53 -5.86 -9.38
CA TRP A 419 9.26 -5.20 -9.63
C TRP A 419 9.16 -3.87 -8.90
N VAL A 420 9.51 -3.84 -7.61
CA VAL A 420 9.38 -2.63 -6.79
C VAL A 420 10.35 -1.55 -7.26
N SER A 421 11.58 -1.92 -7.64
CA SER A 421 12.51 -0.95 -8.23
C SER A 421 12.02 -0.43 -9.58
N ALA A 422 11.28 -1.25 -10.35
CA ALA A 422 10.70 -0.84 -11.63
C ALA A 422 9.48 0.08 -11.46
N TRP A 423 8.66 -0.09 -10.41
CA TRP A 423 7.59 0.87 -10.07
C TRP A 423 8.15 2.28 -9.87
N TRP A 424 9.34 2.38 -9.29
CA TRP A 424 10.07 3.63 -9.21
C TRP A 424 10.69 4.03 -10.56
N ALA A 425 11.65 3.24 -11.06
CA ALA A 425 12.53 3.64 -12.14
C ALA A 425 11.83 3.80 -13.50
N ASP A 426 10.84 2.95 -13.79
CA ASP A 426 10.16 2.93 -15.09
C ASP A 426 8.91 3.83 -15.08
N VAL A 427 8.31 4.07 -13.90
CA VAL A 427 7.00 4.76 -13.81
C VAL A 427 7.06 6.06 -13.02
N LEU A 428 7.36 6.02 -11.71
CA LEU A 428 7.24 7.22 -10.87
C LEU A 428 8.39 8.21 -11.07
N ALA A 429 9.64 7.77 -11.09
CA ALA A 429 10.81 8.66 -11.20
C ALA A 429 10.75 9.55 -12.46
N PRO A 430 10.45 9.01 -13.67
CA PRO A 430 10.30 9.83 -14.87
C PRO A 430 9.15 10.84 -14.77
N ALA A 431 8.12 10.54 -13.98
CA ALA A 431 6.91 11.35 -13.88
C ALA A 431 7.01 12.49 -12.85
N ILE A 432 7.69 12.27 -11.72
CA ILE A 432 7.68 13.18 -10.57
C ILE A 432 9.07 13.74 -10.22
N GLY A 433 10.13 13.14 -10.75
CA GLY A 433 11.52 13.42 -10.38
C GLY A 433 12.27 14.28 -11.40
N GLY A 434 11.58 15.20 -12.09
CA GLY A 434 12.08 15.93 -13.26
C GLY A 434 13.38 16.73 -13.06
N ASP A 435 14.52 16.04 -13.04
CA ASP A 435 15.87 16.40 -13.55
C ASP A 435 16.84 15.21 -13.33
N LEU A 436 16.80 14.18 -14.19
CA LEU A 436 17.62 12.96 -14.09
C LEU A 436 19.11 13.17 -14.48
N ARG A 437 19.72 14.30 -14.14
CA ARG A 437 21.15 14.56 -14.46
C ARG A 437 22.16 13.69 -13.72
N HIS A 438 21.73 12.76 -12.85
CA HIS A 438 22.61 11.88 -12.09
C HIS A 438 22.38 10.37 -12.26
N VAL A 439 21.46 9.93 -13.13
CA VAL A 439 21.33 8.50 -13.44
C VAL A 439 22.20 8.17 -14.65
N SER A 440 23.51 8.04 -14.43
CA SER A 440 24.32 7.30 -15.41
C SER A 440 23.88 5.84 -15.36
N ARG A 441 23.29 5.38 -16.47
CA ARG A 441 23.21 3.96 -16.78
C ARG A 441 24.63 3.48 -17.06
N GLU A 442 25.36 3.06 -16.03
CA GLU A 442 26.46 2.14 -16.26
C GLU A 442 25.87 0.76 -16.57
N LYS A 443 26.28 0.25 -17.74
CA LYS A 443 25.87 -1.03 -18.32
C LYS A 443 26.43 -2.21 -17.55
#